data_AF-Q5YL17-F1
#
_entry.id   AF-Q5YL17-F1
#
_cell.length_a   1.000
_cell.length_b   1.000
_cell.length_c   1.000
_cell.angle_alpha   90.00
_cell.angle_beta   90.00
_cell.angle_gamma   90.00
#
_symmetry.space_group_name_H-M   'P 1'
#
loop_
_entity.id
_entity.type
_entity.pdbx_description
1 polymer ?
#
loop_
_entity_poly.entity_id
_entity_poly.type
_entity_poly.pdbx_seq_one_letter_code
_entity_poly.pdbx_strand_id
1 'polypeptide(L)'
;MKSILDVVFFIFPFSGITACENIKFNEVQKNEEVFYDVSNIVVTAKDRTFFNDLPLDECKSKKFIINGDKAISYASYNGFQYVGYLDRKGEVHTGWVDSTRITKKEKSPENLNVKKSDFAIHFNGYDIKVGGDYSEVIGAFNGFTEMYSGNGFADVFKNIDGVDYKFYHHDFGFIYIESSNLDYNKLKRDFDDYRITKVIIKKDVGFSSRGIYVGSKMLDVIKVYGVPASKKDDAFTYIRDNYMMKFFGSEVVNEIEISINPM
;
A
#
# COMPACT_ATOMS: atom_id res chain seq x y z
N MET A 1 -8.15 -65.28 -37.47
CA MET A 1 -8.72 -63.97 -37.85
C MET A 1 -8.96 -63.16 -36.59
N LYS A 2 -8.33 -61.99 -36.52
CA LYS A 2 -8.55 -60.80 -35.67
C LYS A 2 -8.91 -61.00 -34.18
N SER A 3 -7.90 -60.85 -33.33
CA SER A 3 -8.06 -60.35 -31.95
C SER A 3 -8.29 -58.84 -32.02
N ILE A 4 -9.38 -58.37 -31.42
CA ILE A 4 -9.70 -56.94 -31.25
C ILE A 4 -9.20 -56.58 -29.84
N LEU A 5 -8.24 -55.65 -29.78
CA LEU A 5 -7.70 -55.09 -28.56
C LEU A 5 -8.41 -53.74 -28.34
N ASP A 6 -9.33 -53.66 -27.38
CA ASP A 6 -9.99 -52.42 -27.01
C ASP A 6 -9.03 -51.54 -26.20
N VAL A 7 -8.59 -50.44 -26.81
CA VAL A 7 -7.84 -49.37 -26.13
C VAL A 7 -8.85 -48.40 -25.51
N VAL A 8 -9.04 -48.51 -24.20
CA VAL A 8 -9.79 -47.52 -23.42
C VAL A 8 -8.89 -46.29 -23.22
N PHE A 9 -9.13 -45.25 -24.03
CA PHE A 9 -8.56 -43.92 -23.80
C PHE A 9 -9.24 -43.30 -22.58
N PHE A 10 -8.58 -43.35 -21.42
CA PHE A 10 -8.91 -42.49 -20.28
C PHE A 10 -8.52 -41.05 -20.65
N ILE A 11 -9.47 -40.33 -21.25
CA ILE A 11 -9.39 -38.87 -21.37
C ILE A 11 -9.64 -38.33 -19.96
N PHE A 12 -8.56 -38.12 -19.20
CA PHE A 12 -8.63 -37.26 -18.02
C PHE A 12 -8.91 -35.84 -18.52
N PRO A 13 -10.06 -35.22 -18.19
CA PRO A 13 -10.20 -33.80 -18.39
C PRO A 13 -9.22 -33.11 -17.43
N PHE A 14 -8.13 -32.59 -17.98
CA PHE A 14 -7.29 -31.62 -17.30
C PHE A 14 -8.06 -30.29 -17.22
N SER A 15 -9.12 -30.24 -16.42
CA SER A 15 -9.76 -28.98 -16.02
C SER A 15 -8.95 -28.36 -14.89
N GLY A 16 -7.69 -28.02 -15.19
CA GLY A 16 -6.91 -27.10 -14.38
C GLY A 16 -7.31 -25.67 -14.70
N ILE A 17 -8.60 -25.36 -14.58
CA ILE A 17 -9.08 -23.97 -14.63
C ILE A 17 -8.91 -23.46 -13.21
N THR A 18 -7.99 -22.50 -13.09
CA THR A 18 -7.73 -21.59 -11.98
C THR A 18 -9.04 -21.16 -11.32
N ALA A 19 -9.46 -21.89 -10.27
CA ALA A 19 -10.76 -21.73 -9.61
C ALA A 19 -11.02 -20.30 -9.11
N CYS A 20 -9.97 -19.49 -8.98
CA CYS A 20 -10.01 -18.18 -8.35
C CYS A 20 -9.53 -17.03 -9.26
N GLU A 21 -9.37 -17.25 -10.57
CA GLU A 21 -8.90 -16.20 -11.49
C GLU A 21 -9.87 -15.01 -11.58
N ASN A 22 -11.17 -15.26 -11.39
CA ASN A 22 -12.23 -14.26 -11.49
C ASN A 22 -12.82 -13.86 -10.13
N ILE A 23 -12.31 -14.39 -9.02
CA ILE A 23 -12.85 -14.10 -7.69
C ILE A 23 -12.08 -12.93 -7.10
N LYS A 24 -12.79 -11.89 -6.66
CA LYS A 24 -12.18 -10.76 -5.93
C LYS A 24 -12.10 -11.05 -4.44
N PHE A 25 -11.11 -10.49 -3.76
CA PHE A 25 -10.90 -10.77 -2.34
C PHE A 25 -12.10 -10.30 -1.48
N ASN A 26 -12.72 -9.18 -1.81
CA ASN A 26 -13.91 -8.65 -1.16
C ASN A 26 -15.13 -9.55 -1.33
N GLU A 27 -15.20 -10.35 -2.40
CA GLU A 27 -16.26 -11.35 -2.60
C GLU A 27 -16.07 -12.56 -1.67
N VAL A 28 -14.82 -12.84 -1.29
CA VAL A 28 -14.46 -13.84 -0.28
C VAL A 28 -14.72 -13.33 1.14
N GLN A 29 -14.70 -12.01 1.34
CA GLN A 29 -14.80 -11.37 2.65
C GLN A 29 -16.24 -11.43 3.21
N LYS A 30 -16.59 -12.53 3.90
CA LYS A 30 -17.91 -12.76 4.51
C LYS A 30 -18.11 -12.02 5.85
N ASN A 31 -17.91 -10.70 5.86
CA ASN A 31 -18.06 -9.78 7.02
C ASN A 31 -16.95 -9.83 8.09
N GLU A 32 -15.93 -10.69 7.96
CA GLU A 32 -14.76 -10.65 8.85
C GLU A 32 -13.71 -9.66 8.31
N GLU A 33 -13.07 -8.91 9.20
CA GLU A 33 -12.01 -7.96 8.82
C GLU A 33 -10.66 -8.69 8.68
N VAL A 34 -9.85 -8.27 7.70
CA VAL A 34 -8.45 -8.73 7.61
C VAL A 34 -7.65 -8.14 8.76
N PHE A 35 -7.08 -9.01 9.58
CA PHE A 35 -6.23 -8.58 10.70
C PHE A 35 -4.78 -8.47 10.23
N TYR A 36 -4.34 -7.24 9.95
CA TYR A 36 -2.95 -6.97 9.58
C TYR A 36 -2.01 -6.95 10.79
N ASP A 37 -1.03 -7.85 10.80
CA ASP A 37 0.02 -7.98 11.80
C ASP A 37 1.34 -8.45 11.18
N VAL A 38 2.47 -7.91 11.63
CA VAL A 38 3.79 -8.33 11.12
C VAL A 38 4.45 -9.28 12.12
N SER A 39 4.68 -10.52 11.71
CA SER A 39 5.32 -11.52 12.58
C SER A 39 6.29 -12.42 11.81
N ASN A 40 7.37 -12.80 12.49
CA ASN A 40 8.26 -13.83 11.99
C ASN A 40 7.60 -15.18 12.17
N ILE A 41 7.54 -15.98 11.10
CA ILE A 41 6.95 -17.31 11.11
C ILE A 41 7.95 -18.37 10.68
N VAL A 42 7.72 -19.59 11.14
CA VAL A 42 8.44 -20.78 10.68
C VAL A 42 7.45 -21.85 10.28
N VAL A 43 7.72 -22.50 9.15
CA VAL A 43 6.92 -23.62 8.66
C VAL A 43 7.17 -24.85 9.51
N THR A 44 6.11 -25.47 10.03
CA THR A 44 6.19 -26.64 10.92
C THR A 44 5.56 -27.89 10.33
N ALA A 45 4.76 -27.77 9.27
CA ALA A 45 4.24 -28.92 8.54
C ALA A 45 5.35 -29.81 7.98
N LYS A 46 5.17 -31.13 8.04
CA LYS A 46 6.16 -32.10 7.52
C LYS A 46 6.14 -32.19 6.00
N ASP A 47 5.00 -31.90 5.39
CA ASP A 47 4.76 -31.87 3.96
C ASP A 47 4.76 -30.42 3.42
N ARG A 48 4.43 -30.22 2.14
CA ARG A 48 4.60 -28.93 1.43
C ARG A 48 3.59 -27.87 1.84
N THR A 49 4.09 -26.76 2.39
CA THR A 49 3.58 -25.38 2.54
C THR A 49 2.95 -24.66 1.35
N PHE A 50 1.85 -25.09 0.71
CA PHE A 50 1.36 -24.38 -0.48
C PHE A 50 0.85 -22.96 -0.17
N PHE A 51 1.18 -22.03 -1.06
CA PHE A 51 0.56 -20.71 -1.11
C PHE A 51 -0.76 -20.77 -1.85
N ASN A 52 -1.70 -19.94 -1.45
CA ASN A 52 -2.99 -19.73 -2.10
C ASN A 52 -3.10 -18.27 -2.55
N ASP A 53 -3.74 -18.03 -3.69
CA ASP A 53 -3.92 -16.67 -4.24
C ASP A 53 -4.99 -15.89 -3.46
N LEU A 54 -5.99 -16.60 -2.93
CA LEU A 54 -6.99 -16.12 -1.96
C LEU A 54 -6.99 -17.06 -0.73
N PRO A 55 -7.49 -16.63 0.43
CA PRO A 55 -7.52 -17.44 1.66
C PRO A 55 -8.67 -18.46 1.64
N LEU A 56 -8.65 -19.32 0.61
CA LEU A 56 -9.59 -20.40 0.34
C LEU A 56 -8.80 -21.62 -0.12
N ASP A 57 -9.22 -22.81 0.30
CA ASP A 57 -8.52 -24.06 -0.02
C ASP A 57 -8.47 -24.37 -1.53
N GLU A 58 -9.51 -24.00 -2.27
CA GLU A 58 -9.57 -24.15 -3.73
C GLU A 58 -8.63 -23.22 -4.51
N CYS A 59 -8.13 -22.14 -3.89
CA CYS A 59 -7.24 -21.17 -4.52
C CYS A 59 -5.76 -21.54 -4.37
N LYS A 60 -5.45 -22.82 -4.19
CA LYS A 60 -4.09 -23.35 -4.02
C LYS A 60 -3.25 -23.15 -5.28
N SER A 61 -2.10 -22.50 -5.11
CA SER A 61 -1.12 -22.28 -6.17
C SER A 61 -0.09 -23.42 -6.25
N LYS A 62 0.76 -23.39 -7.28
CA LYS A 62 1.90 -24.32 -7.43
C LYS A 62 3.10 -23.95 -6.54
N LYS A 63 3.13 -22.74 -5.98
CA LYS A 63 4.22 -22.25 -5.12
C LYS A 63 4.07 -22.86 -3.73
N PHE A 64 5.19 -23.25 -3.12
CA PHE A 64 5.18 -23.76 -1.75
C PHE A 64 6.48 -23.45 -1.01
N ILE A 65 6.37 -23.45 0.32
CA ILE A 65 7.49 -23.47 1.27
C ILE A 65 7.53 -24.83 1.99
N ILE A 66 8.60 -25.15 2.70
CA ILE A 66 8.80 -26.46 3.35
C ILE A 66 9.17 -26.31 4.83
N ASN A 67 9.14 -27.43 5.56
CA ASN A 67 9.49 -27.47 6.98
C ASN A 67 10.81 -26.75 7.28
N GLY A 68 10.80 -25.88 8.28
CA GLY A 68 11.96 -25.11 8.72
C GLY A 68 12.20 -23.81 7.94
N ASP A 69 11.51 -23.57 6.83
CA ASP A 69 11.56 -22.27 6.15
C ASP A 69 11.09 -21.15 7.09
N LYS A 70 11.81 -20.03 7.05
CA LYS A 70 11.49 -18.81 7.78
C LYS A 70 10.88 -17.81 6.81
N ALA A 71 9.83 -17.13 7.25
CA ALA A 71 9.14 -16.13 6.44
C ALA A 71 8.54 -15.04 7.33
N ILE A 72 7.94 -14.04 6.72
CA ILE A 72 7.22 -12.97 7.41
C ILE A 72 5.73 -13.11 7.08
N SER A 73 4.87 -13.14 8.10
CA SER A 73 3.43 -12.93 7.94
C SER A 73 3.11 -11.44 8.07
N TYR A 74 2.18 -10.95 7.25
CA TYR A 74 1.75 -9.55 7.22
C TYR A 74 0.27 -9.37 7.58
N ALA A 75 -0.52 -10.44 7.49
CA ALA A 75 -1.95 -10.40 7.78
C ALA A 75 -2.48 -11.79 8.07
N SER A 76 -3.65 -11.82 8.70
CA SER A 76 -4.41 -13.04 8.96
C SER A 76 -5.88 -12.84 8.62
N TYR A 77 -6.48 -13.89 8.09
CA TYR A 77 -7.88 -13.90 7.68
C TYR A 77 -8.38 -15.34 7.55
N ASN A 78 -9.53 -15.66 8.16
CA ASN A 78 -10.23 -16.96 8.01
C ASN A 78 -9.32 -18.20 8.12
N GLY A 79 -8.44 -18.26 9.13
CA GLY A 79 -7.53 -19.40 9.31
C GLY A 79 -6.31 -19.42 8.39
N PHE A 80 -6.13 -18.41 7.54
CA PHE A 80 -4.95 -18.21 6.71
C PHE A 80 -4.06 -17.06 7.22
N GLN A 81 -2.80 -17.08 6.78
CA GLN A 81 -1.81 -16.03 7.00
C GLN A 81 -1.26 -15.58 5.65
N TYR A 82 -1.23 -14.27 5.38
CA TYR A 82 -0.58 -13.72 4.19
C TYR A 82 0.92 -13.63 4.43
N VAL A 83 1.68 -14.46 3.74
CA VAL A 83 3.11 -14.66 3.99
C VAL A 83 3.95 -14.17 2.81
N GLY A 84 5.07 -13.52 3.11
CA GLY A 84 6.17 -13.29 2.17
C GLY A 84 7.39 -14.13 2.53
N TYR A 85 7.84 -14.92 1.57
CA TYR A 85 9.04 -15.75 1.65
C TYR A 85 10.11 -15.22 0.69
N LEU A 86 11.32 -14.99 1.19
CA LEU A 86 12.47 -14.63 0.37
C LEU A 86 13.24 -15.91 0.03
N ASP A 87 13.31 -16.24 -1.26
CA ASP A 87 14.05 -17.42 -1.67
C ASP A 87 15.56 -17.18 -1.74
N ARG A 88 16.32 -18.22 -2.09
CA ARG A 88 17.79 -18.18 -2.16
C ARG A 88 18.33 -17.28 -3.29
N LYS A 89 17.50 -16.91 -4.26
CA LYS A 89 17.85 -15.98 -5.34
C LYS A 89 17.53 -14.53 -4.97
N GLY A 90 16.89 -14.30 -3.82
CA GLY A 90 16.42 -12.99 -3.41
C GLY A 90 15.06 -12.63 -4.00
N GLU A 91 14.34 -13.58 -4.60
CA GLU A 91 12.98 -13.35 -5.09
C GLU A 91 11.98 -13.48 -3.94
N VAL A 92 11.05 -12.52 -3.85
CA VAL A 92 9.99 -12.55 -2.83
C VAL A 92 8.76 -13.23 -3.40
N HIS A 93 8.37 -14.34 -2.79
CA HIS A 93 7.15 -15.08 -3.09
C HIS A 93 6.09 -14.75 -2.03
N THR A 94 4.91 -14.31 -2.46
CA THR A 94 3.79 -14.01 -1.56
C THR A 94 2.55 -14.85 -1.85
N GLY A 95 1.71 -14.99 -0.82
CA GLY A 95 0.40 -15.64 -0.88
C GLY A 95 -0.14 -15.99 0.50
N TRP A 96 -1.37 -16.48 0.55
CA TRP A 96 -2.00 -16.99 1.76
C TRP A 96 -1.54 -18.41 2.07
N VAL A 97 -1.25 -18.74 3.32
CA VAL A 97 -0.95 -20.10 3.77
C VAL A 97 -1.83 -20.48 4.94
N ASP A 98 -2.19 -21.76 5.04
CA ASP A 98 -2.93 -22.30 6.19
C ASP A 98 -2.14 -22.06 7.50
N SER A 99 -2.78 -21.37 8.44
CA SER A 99 -2.18 -20.98 9.72
C SER A 99 -1.76 -22.17 10.59
N THR A 100 -2.41 -23.33 10.43
CA THR A 100 -2.09 -24.54 11.20
C THR A 100 -0.74 -25.14 10.83
N ARG A 101 -0.16 -24.73 9.69
CA ARG A 101 1.06 -25.28 9.10
C ARG A 101 2.32 -24.49 9.44
N ILE A 102 2.16 -23.43 10.22
CA ILE A 102 3.21 -22.51 10.62
C ILE A 102 3.15 -22.21 12.11
N THR A 103 4.20 -21.61 12.66
CA THR A 103 4.20 -21.09 14.03
C THR A 103 4.76 -19.68 14.02
N LYS A 104 4.07 -18.76 14.68
CA LYS A 104 4.55 -17.38 14.92
C LYS A 104 5.61 -17.44 16.02
N LYS A 105 6.83 -16.99 15.72
CA LYS A 105 7.96 -17.05 16.67
C LYS A 105 8.12 -15.77 17.46
N GLU A 106 8.01 -14.62 16.82
CA GLU A 106 8.13 -13.29 17.46
C GLU A 106 7.31 -12.27 16.68
N LYS A 107 6.71 -11.29 17.38
CA LYS A 107 6.25 -10.07 16.75
C LYS A 107 7.50 -9.35 16.24
N SER A 108 7.63 -9.25 14.91
CA SER A 108 8.58 -8.32 14.29
C SER A 108 8.23 -6.92 14.78
N PRO A 109 9.15 -5.92 14.79
CA PRO A 109 8.77 -4.53 15.05
C PRO A 109 7.51 -4.21 14.24
N GLU A 110 6.39 -3.98 14.95
CA GLU A 110 5.04 -3.88 14.36
C GLU A 110 5.01 -2.79 13.28
N ASN A 111 5.90 -1.79 13.40
CA ASN A 111 6.04 -0.69 12.45
C ASN A 111 7.44 -0.71 11.83
N LEU A 112 7.53 -0.69 10.49
CA LEU A 112 8.76 -0.27 9.83
C LEU A 112 8.83 1.25 9.97
N ASN A 113 9.35 1.73 11.11
CA ASN A 113 9.43 3.15 11.48
C ASN A 113 9.50 4.06 10.25
N VAL A 114 8.39 4.73 9.96
CA VAL A 114 8.34 5.72 8.89
C VAL A 114 9.32 6.84 9.21
N LYS A 115 10.13 7.20 8.22
CA LYS A 115 11.14 8.23 8.28
C LYS A 115 10.60 9.48 7.60
N LYS A 116 11.11 10.67 7.94
CA LYS A 116 10.72 11.91 7.27
C LYS A 116 10.91 11.86 5.75
N SER A 117 11.93 11.12 5.28
CA SER A 117 12.17 10.89 3.86
C SER A 117 11.08 10.09 3.14
N ASP A 118 10.19 9.39 3.87
CA ASP A 118 9.10 8.63 3.27
C ASP A 118 7.91 9.50 2.84
N PHE A 119 7.82 10.72 3.36
CA PHE A 119 6.74 11.67 3.07
C PHE A 119 7.07 12.47 1.81
N ALA A 120 7.27 11.73 0.72
CA ALA A 120 7.50 12.26 -0.61
C ALA A 120 6.83 11.39 -1.66
N ILE A 121 6.38 12.05 -2.72
CA ILE A 121 5.83 11.44 -3.93
C ILE A 121 6.83 11.63 -5.06
N HIS A 122 7.20 10.54 -5.74
CA HIS A 122 7.91 10.61 -7.00
C HIS A 122 6.91 10.79 -8.15
N PHE A 123 7.06 11.87 -8.91
CA PHE A 123 6.20 12.21 -10.04
C PHE A 123 7.01 12.92 -11.13
N ASN A 124 6.91 12.42 -12.36
CA ASN A 124 7.53 13.02 -13.54
C ASN A 124 9.05 13.33 -13.40
N GLY A 125 9.78 12.47 -12.68
CA GLY A 125 11.22 12.64 -12.42
C GLY A 125 11.56 13.58 -11.26
N TYR A 126 10.57 14.10 -10.54
CA TYR A 126 10.75 14.95 -9.36
C TYR A 126 10.29 14.24 -8.10
N ASP A 127 10.94 14.53 -6.98
CA ASP A 127 10.48 14.14 -5.65
C ASP A 127 9.73 15.31 -4.99
N ILE A 128 8.41 15.22 -4.97
CA ILE A 128 7.52 16.19 -4.34
C ILE A 128 7.45 15.87 -2.84
N LYS A 129 8.19 16.64 -2.04
CA LYS A 129 8.33 16.44 -0.60
C LYS A 129 7.42 17.40 0.16
N VAL A 130 6.63 16.89 1.11
CA VAL A 130 6.00 17.80 2.09
C VAL A 130 7.08 18.45 2.95
N GLY A 131 6.93 19.74 3.22
CA GLY A 131 7.96 20.61 3.80
C GLY A 131 8.95 21.18 2.78
N GLY A 132 8.90 20.73 1.51
CA GLY A 132 9.69 21.29 0.41
C GLY A 132 9.11 22.60 -0.13
N ASP A 133 9.88 23.28 -0.97
CA ASP A 133 9.43 24.48 -1.70
C ASP A 133 8.72 24.07 -3.00
N TYR A 134 7.56 24.64 -3.28
CA TYR A 134 6.82 24.35 -4.51
C TYR A 134 7.58 24.79 -5.77
N SER A 135 8.36 25.87 -5.69
CA SER A 135 9.14 26.38 -6.81
C SER A 135 10.21 25.39 -7.30
N GLU A 136 10.68 24.48 -6.44
CA GLU A 136 11.63 23.43 -6.80
C GLU A 136 11.00 22.31 -7.67
N VAL A 137 9.66 22.17 -7.63
CA VAL A 137 8.93 21.10 -8.33
C VAL A 137 7.98 21.60 -9.41
N ILE A 138 7.92 22.91 -9.65
CA ILE A 138 7.04 23.50 -10.68
C ILE A 138 7.29 22.90 -12.07
N GLY A 139 8.55 22.55 -12.37
CA GLY A 139 8.94 21.92 -13.64
C GLY A 139 8.30 20.54 -13.86
N ALA A 140 7.90 19.84 -12.79
CA ALA A 140 7.17 18.57 -12.88
C ALA A 140 5.80 18.74 -13.57
N PHE A 141 5.25 19.96 -13.55
CA PHE A 141 3.92 20.29 -14.04
C PHE A 141 3.92 20.97 -15.42
N ASN A 142 5.08 21.12 -16.06
CA ASN A 142 5.18 21.71 -17.39
C ASN A 142 4.30 20.97 -18.41
N GLY A 143 3.40 21.71 -19.06
CA GLY A 143 2.48 21.17 -20.06
C GLY A 143 1.18 20.59 -19.49
N PHE A 144 0.99 20.60 -18.18
CA PHE A 144 -0.30 20.28 -17.56
C PHE A 144 -1.13 21.53 -17.32
N THR A 145 -2.46 21.37 -17.29
CA THR A 145 -3.41 22.45 -17.00
C THR A 145 -4.11 22.14 -15.68
N GLU A 146 -4.14 23.12 -14.78
CA GLU A 146 -4.90 22.98 -13.53
C GLU A 146 -6.40 22.96 -13.82
N MET A 147 -7.11 22.01 -13.21
CA MET A 147 -8.55 21.81 -13.37
C MET A 147 -9.38 22.91 -12.72
N TYR A 148 -8.85 23.56 -11.69
CA TYR A 148 -9.52 24.66 -10.99
C TYR A 148 -8.67 25.93 -11.09
N SER A 149 -8.69 26.59 -12.24
CA SER A 149 -8.18 27.97 -12.38
C SER A 149 -9.29 28.99 -12.08
N GLY A 150 -10.09 28.77 -11.04
CA GLY A 150 -11.20 29.66 -10.70
C GLY A 150 -10.70 30.99 -10.16
N ASN A 151 -10.20 31.90 -11.01
CA ASN A 151 -9.76 33.28 -10.70
C ASN A 151 -9.08 33.48 -9.32
N GLY A 152 -8.32 32.48 -8.85
CA GLY A 152 -8.19 32.18 -7.42
C GLY A 152 -6.87 32.59 -6.79
N PHE A 153 -6.43 33.84 -6.97
CA PHE A 153 -5.59 34.50 -5.96
C PHE A 153 -6.42 34.91 -4.72
N ALA A 154 -7.54 34.23 -4.45
CA ALA A 154 -8.21 34.36 -3.19
C ALA A 154 -7.39 33.57 -2.18
N ASP A 155 -6.42 34.25 -1.57
CA ASP A 155 -5.70 33.82 -0.38
C ASP A 155 -6.67 33.07 0.54
N VAL A 156 -6.61 31.74 0.54
CA VAL A 156 -7.48 30.96 1.43
C VAL A 156 -6.82 31.00 2.79
N PHE A 157 -7.17 32.04 3.55
CA PHE A 157 -6.83 32.11 4.95
C PHE A 157 -7.67 31.07 5.71
N LYS A 158 -6.98 30.19 6.44
CA LYS A 158 -7.62 29.29 7.40
C LYS A 158 -7.11 29.65 8.78
N ASN A 159 -8.03 29.94 9.69
CA ASN A 159 -7.70 30.11 11.10
C ASN A 159 -7.56 28.73 11.74
N ILE A 160 -6.37 28.43 12.28
CA ILE A 160 -6.07 27.20 13.00
C ILE A 160 -5.49 27.60 14.35
N ASP A 161 -6.17 27.23 15.42
CA ASP A 161 -5.80 27.56 16.81
C ASP A 161 -5.51 29.05 17.03
N GLY A 162 -6.32 29.92 16.41
CA GLY A 162 -6.20 31.37 16.55
C GLY A 162 -5.13 32.02 15.68
N VAL A 163 -4.49 31.29 14.77
CA VAL A 163 -3.50 31.81 13.83
C VAL A 163 -4.01 31.66 12.40
N ASP A 164 -3.95 32.74 11.62
CA ASP A 164 -4.31 32.72 10.21
C ASP A 164 -3.13 32.24 9.37
N TYR A 165 -3.33 31.13 8.67
CA TYR A 165 -2.39 30.60 7.69
C TYR A 165 -2.96 30.72 6.30
N LYS A 166 -2.09 31.03 5.35
CA LYS A 166 -2.42 31.18 3.95
C LYS A 166 -2.15 29.88 3.21
N PHE A 167 -3.09 29.46 2.37
CA PHE A 167 -3.01 28.23 1.58
C PHE A 167 -3.14 28.54 0.08
N TYR A 168 -2.32 27.85 -0.71
CA TYR A 168 -2.40 27.81 -2.17
C TYR A 168 -2.64 26.38 -2.62
N HIS A 169 -3.47 26.24 -3.64
CA HIS A 169 -3.98 24.96 -4.11
C HIS A 169 -3.64 24.80 -5.59
N HIS A 170 -3.11 23.64 -5.97
CA HIS A 170 -2.82 23.26 -7.34
C HIS A 170 -3.47 21.90 -7.62
N ASP A 171 -4.58 21.87 -8.36
CA ASP A 171 -5.28 20.63 -8.72
C ASP A 171 -5.16 20.33 -10.21
N PHE A 172 -4.48 19.25 -10.57
CA PHE A 172 -4.34 18.77 -11.94
C PHE A 172 -5.26 17.57 -12.23
N GLY A 173 -6.15 17.22 -11.31
CA GLY A 173 -7.10 16.11 -11.42
C GLY A 173 -6.53 14.74 -11.09
N PHE A 174 -5.31 14.45 -11.53
CA PHE A 174 -4.59 13.22 -11.20
C PHE A 174 -3.69 13.38 -9.97
N ILE A 175 -3.29 14.61 -9.67
CA ILE A 175 -2.52 14.98 -8.48
C ILE A 175 -2.98 16.35 -7.98
N TYR A 176 -3.05 16.49 -6.67
CA TYR A 176 -3.35 17.73 -5.97
C TYR A 176 -2.19 18.10 -5.05
N ILE A 177 -1.80 19.36 -5.02
CA ILE A 177 -0.75 19.90 -4.17
C ILE A 177 -1.27 21.12 -3.43
N GLU A 178 -0.96 21.19 -2.15
CA GLU A 178 -1.21 22.36 -1.31
C GLU A 178 0.11 22.90 -0.78
N SER A 179 0.31 24.21 -0.84
CA SER A 179 1.39 24.89 -0.14
C SER A 179 0.85 25.93 0.82
N SER A 180 1.56 26.15 1.93
CA SER A 180 1.12 27.06 2.99
C SER A 180 2.29 27.56 3.83
N ASN A 181 2.09 28.69 4.49
CA ASN A 181 2.95 29.19 5.56
C ASN A 181 2.62 28.54 6.93
N LEU A 182 2.02 27.35 6.93
CA LEU A 182 1.63 26.61 8.14
C LEU A 182 2.77 26.56 9.18
N ASP A 183 2.43 26.87 10.43
CA ASP A 183 3.34 26.94 11.59
C ASP A 183 4.52 27.92 11.44
N TYR A 184 4.46 28.93 10.56
CA TYR A 184 5.55 29.91 10.38
C TYR A 184 5.98 30.56 11.70
N ASN A 185 5.01 30.92 12.56
CA ASN A 185 5.25 31.54 13.86
C ASN A 185 5.95 30.61 14.85
N LYS A 186 5.54 29.34 14.92
CA LYS A 186 6.14 28.30 15.80
C LYS A 186 7.54 27.92 15.33
N LEU A 187 7.73 27.84 14.02
CA LEU A 187 9.00 27.50 13.39
C LEU A 187 9.94 28.72 13.21
N LYS A 188 9.48 29.92 13.58
CA LYS A 188 10.21 31.19 13.41
C LYS A 188 10.65 31.44 11.96
N ARG A 189 9.79 31.07 11.01
CA ARG A 189 9.94 31.31 9.57
C ARG A 189 9.27 32.62 9.18
N ASP A 190 9.61 33.13 8.02
CA ASP A 190 8.94 34.29 7.43
C ASP A 190 7.47 33.97 7.12
N PHE A 191 6.60 34.97 7.18
CA PHE A 191 5.18 34.79 6.85
C PHE A 191 4.98 34.39 5.38
N ASP A 192 5.86 34.83 4.49
CA ASP A 192 5.87 34.51 3.07
C ASP A 192 6.70 33.25 2.72
N ASP A 193 7.15 32.49 3.73
CA ASP A 193 7.80 31.20 3.52
C ASP A 193 6.76 30.09 3.37
N TYR A 194 6.36 29.81 2.13
CA TYR A 194 5.37 28.78 1.78
C TYR A 194 6.04 27.44 1.51
N ARG A 195 5.55 26.38 2.18
CA ARG A 195 6.03 25.00 2.02
C ARG A 195 4.89 24.10 1.56
N ILE A 196 5.21 23.06 0.80
CA ILE A 196 4.24 22.04 0.43
C ILE A 196 3.72 21.37 1.70
N THR A 197 2.44 21.52 2.01
CA THR A 197 1.81 20.95 3.21
C THR A 197 0.98 19.72 2.91
N LYS A 198 0.59 19.51 1.65
CA LYS A 198 -0.17 18.33 1.23
C LYS A 198 0.10 17.96 -0.21
N VAL A 199 0.15 16.65 -0.49
CA VAL A 199 0.12 16.08 -1.82
C VAL A 199 -0.87 14.92 -1.81
N ILE A 200 -1.74 14.85 -2.82
CA ILE A 200 -2.69 13.74 -3.03
C ILE A 200 -2.52 13.22 -4.45
N ILE A 201 -2.24 11.92 -4.63
CA ILE A 201 -2.27 11.24 -5.93
C ILE A 201 -3.57 10.45 -6.04
N LYS A 202 -4.32 10.70 -7.13
CA LYS A 202 -5.64 10.10 -7.40
C LYS A 202 -5.61 9.08 -8.55
N LYS A 203 -4.49 8.96 -9.27
CA LYS A 203 -4.32 8.08 -10.44
C LYS A 203 -2.92 7.47 -10.48
N ASP A 204 -2.73 6.43 -11.28
CA ASP A 204 -1.42 5.81 -11.49
C ASP A 204 -0.50 6.69 -12.35
N VAL A 205 0.10 7.70 -11.72
CA VAL A 205 0.98 8.70 -12.37
C VAL A 205 2.30 8.90 -11.63
N GLY A 206 2.44 8.29 -10.46
CA GLY A 206 3.56 8.47 -9.54
C GLY A 206 3.48 7.47 -8.40
N PHE A 207 4.47 7.48 -7.53
CA PHE A 207 4.59 6.51 -6.45
C PHE A 207 5.15 7.13 -5.17
N SER A 208 4.85 6.51 -4.03
CA SER A 208 5.39 6.87 -2.73
C SER A 208 6.89 6.57 -2.65
N SER A 209 7.58 7.12 -1.66
CA SER A 209 9.02 6.89 -1.46
C SER A 209 9.44 5.41 -1.31
N ARG A 210 8.50 4.50 -1.03
CA ARG A 210 8.74 3.05 -0.96
C ARG A 210 8.09 2.27 -2.11
N GLY A 211 7.71 2.95 -3.19
CA GLY A 211 7.26 2.33 -4.44
C GLY A 211 5.79 1.96 -4.51
N ILE A 212 4.93 2.46 -3.61
CA ILE A 212 3.49 2.23 -3.68
C ILE A 212 2.85 3.24 -4.62
N TYR A 213 2.04 2.77 -5.56
CA TYR A 213 1.31 3.59 -6.53
C TYR A 213 -0.19 3.27 -6.49
N VAL A 214 -1.03 4.13 -7.06
CA VAL A 214 -2.47 3.88 -7.19
C VAL A 214 -2.68 2.64 -8.07
N GLY A 215 -3.29 1.60 -7.51
CA GLY A 215 -3.42 0.27 -8.10
C GLY A 215 -2.58 -0.82 -7.41
N SER A 216 -1.62 -0.44 -6.55
CA SER A 216 -0.90 -1.40 -5.67
C SER A 216 -1.85 -2.11 -4.72
N LYS A 217 -1.55 -3.34 -4.31
CA LYS A 217 -2.37 -4.02 -3.29
C LYS A 217 -2.19 -3.36 -1.94
N MET A 218 -3.24 -3.28 -1.13
CA MET A 218 -3.15 -2.79 0.26
C MET A 218 -2.16 -3.62 1.09
N LEU A 219 -2.02 -4.92 0.79
CA LEU A 219 -1.01 -5.78 1.42
C LEU A 219 0.43 -5.37 1.10
N ASP A 220 0.71 -4.80 -0.09
CA ASP A 220 2.04 -4.32 -0.43
C ASP A 220 2.42 -3.09 0.40
N VAL A 221 1.44 -2.28 0.80
CA VAL A 221 1.64 -1.16 1.73
C VAL A 221 2.15 -1.68 3.07
N ILE A 222 1.52 -2.71 3.65
CA ILE A 222 1.94 -3.32 4.91
C ILE A 222 3.34 -3.94 4.78
N LYS A 223 3.64 -4.55 3.64
CA LYS A 223 4.95 -5.15 3.38
C LYS A 223 6.08 -4.13 3.47
N VAL A 224 5.88 -2.93 2.92
CA VAL A 224 6.94 -1.92 2.84
C VAL A 224 6.89 -0.86 3.94
N TYR A 225 5.74 -0.63 4.59
CA TYR A 225 5.57 0.34 5.68
C TYR A 225 5.28 -0.26 7.06
N GLY A 226 4.96 -1.56 7.15
CA GLY A 226 4.58 -2.23 8.40
C GLY A 226 3.11 -2.00 8.77
N VAL A 227 2.76 -2.23 10.04
CA VAL A 227 1.40 -2.00 10.53
C VAL A 227 1.12 -0.48 10.58
N PRO A 228 -0.04 -0.01 10.09
CA PRO A 228 -0.40 1.41 10.18
C PRO A 228 -0.80 1.80 11.60
N ALA A 229 -0.61 3.08 11.93
CA ALA A 229 -1.05 3.68 13.20
C ALA A 229 -2.58 3.70 13.34
N SER A 230 -3.32 3.76 12.22
CA SER A 230 -4.78 3.68 12.19
C SER A 230 -5.27 3.07 10.88
N LYS A 231 -6.40 2.35 10.96
CA LYS A 231 -7.17 1.82 9.83
C LYS A 231 -8.61 2.33 10.00
N LYS A 232 -8.93 3.46 9.39
CA LYS A 232 -10.26 4.08 9.47
C LYS A 232 -10.59 4.67 8.10
N ASP A 233 -11.87 4.68 7.76
CA ASP A 233 -12.38 5.28 6.52
C ASP A 233 -11.65 4.73 5.28
N ASP A 234 -11.46 3.41 5.24
CA ASP A 234 -10.72 2.68 4.22
C ASP A 234 -9.28 3.18 4.00
N ALA A 235 -8.63 3.73 5.03
CA ALA A 235 -7.29 4.29 4.92
C ALA A 235 -6.29 3.68 5.91
N PHE A 236 -5.14 3.26 5.40
CA PHE A 236 -3.96 2.98 6.23
C PHE A 236 -3.20 4.26 6.52
N THR A 237 -3.19 4.67 7.79
CA THR A 237 -2.55 5.92 8.23
C THR A 237 -1.22 5.64 8.91
N TYR A 238 -0.18 6.34 8.48
CA TYR A 238 1.15 6.35 9.09
C TYR A 238 1.49 7.77 9.54
N ILE A 239 2.10 7.89 10.72
CA ILE A 239 2.39 9.19 11.36
C ILE A 239 3.83 9.22 11.84
N ARG A 240 4.50 10.34 11.62
CA ARG A 240 5.82 10.66 12.18
C ARG A 240 5.87 12.13 12.56
N ASP A 241 5.99 12.42 13.85
CA ASP A 241 5.89 13.80 14.36
C ASP A 241 4.55 14.41 13.90
N ASN A 242 4.58 15.53 13.18
CA ASN A 242 3.41 16.14 12.53
C ASN A 242 3.20 15.72 11.07
N TYR A 243 3.99 14.79 10.54
CA TYR A 243 3.85 14.28 9.18
C TYR A 243 2.89 13.10 9.15
N MET A 244 2.03 13.07 8.15
CA MET A 244 1.01 12.05 7.96
C MET A 244 1.04 11.52 6.53
N MET A 245 0.82 10.22 6.39
CA MET A 245 0.67 9.54 5.11
C MET A 245 -0.51 8.59 5.18
N LYS A 246 -1.37 8.63 4.17
CA LYS A 246 -2.54 7.76 4.05
C LYS A 246 -2.53 7.05 2.71
N PHE A 247 -2.87 5.77 2.75
CA PHE A 247 -3.18 4.97 1.57
C PHE A 247 -4.65 4.56 1.67
N PHE A 248 -5.47 5.04 0.75
CA PHE A 248 -6.91 4.75 0.72
C PHE A 248 -7.20 3.57 -0.18
N GLY A 249 -8.04 2.64 0.25
CA GLY A 249 -8.40 1.44 -0.50
C GLY A 249 -8.87 0.29 0.37
N SER A 250 -9.66 -0.62 -0.21
CA SER A 250 -10.07 -1.88 0.44
C SER A 250 -9.15 -3.04 0.05
N GLU A 251 -8.99 -3.30 -1.25
CA GLU A 251 -8.05 -4.31 -1.77
C GLU A 251 -6.80 -3.69 -2.40
N VAL A 252 -7.01 -2.60 -3.13
CA VAL A 252 -5.99 -1.86 -3.87
C VAL A 252 -6.03 -0.40 -3.47
N VAL A 253 -4.87 0.24 -3.55
CA VAL A 253 -4.69 1.66 -3.30
C VAL A 253 -5.39 2.46 -4.38
N ASN A 254 -6.38 3.26 -4.01
CA ASN A 254 -7.11 4.16 -4.90
C ASN A 254 -6.57 5.60 -4.83
N GLU A 255 -6.03 5.99 -3.68
CA GLU A 255 -5.49 7.32 -3.44
C GLU A 255 -4.33 7.25 -2.44
N ILE A 256 -3.35 8.13 -2.61
CA ILE A 256 -2.23 8.31 -1.69
C ILE A 256 -2.20 9.78 -1.26
N GLU A 257 -2.27 10.04 0.04
CA GLU A 257 -2.10 11.38 0.63
C GLU A 257 -0.84 11.42 1.48
N ILE A 258 -0.01 12.45 1.32
CA ILE A 258 1.01 12.84 2.28
C ILE A 258 0.74 14.28 2.73
N SER A 259 0.91 14.57 4.01
CA SER A 259 0.65 15.91 4.54
C SER A 259 1.44 16.23 5.80
N ILE A 260 1.48 17.52 6.13
CA ILE A 260 1.93 18.05 7.41
C ILE A 260 0.69 18.57 8.16
N ASN A 261 0.50 18.09 9.38
CA ASN A 261 -0.51 18.59 10.29
C ASN A 261 0.04 19.81 11.07
N PRO A 262 -0.84 20.74 11.50
CA PRO A 262 -0.46 21.83 12.38
C PRO A 262 0.18 21.31 13.69
N MET A 263 1.21 22.00 14.18
CA MET A 263 1.96 21.63 15.40
C MET A 263 1.28 22.01 16.71
#